data_AF-A0A519GWS6-F1
#
_entry.id   AF-A0A519GWS6-F1
#
_cell.length_a   1.000
_cell.length_b   1.000
_cell.length_c   1.000
_cell.angle_alpha   90.00
_cell.angle_beta   90.00
_cell.angle_gamma   90.00
#
_symmetry.space_group_name_H-M   'P 1'
#
loop_
_entity.id
_entity.type
_entity.pdbx_description
1 polymer ?
#
loop_
_entity_poly.entity_id
_entity_poly.type
_entity_poly.pdbx_seq_one_letter_code
_entity_poly.pdbx_strand_id
1 'polypeptide(L)'
;KGSLIALSSTGGVITSAGLVLAATFLVLGSLPLVFLAQLGVAVALGVLLDTMIVRSVLVTAINLDLGGKIWWPSTLDRDPVIDPDSGAAAADTWAPKAKV
;
A
#
# COMPACT_ATOMS: atom_id res chain seq x y z
N LYS A 1 2.07 -11.66 -6.69
CA LYS A 1 3.45 -11.60 -6.14
C LYS A 1 3.77 -10.21 -5.55
N GLY A 2 3.45 -9.10 -6.25
CA GLY A 2 3.67 -7.74 -5.74
C GLY A 2 2.93 -7.40 -4.43
N SER A 3 1.71 -7.91 -4.23
CA SER A 3 0.93 -7.71 -2.99
C SER A 3 1.61 -8.25 -1.73
N LEU A 4 2.22 -9.43 -1.80
CA LEU A 4 2.94 -10.02 -0.67
C LEU A 4 4.22 -9.25 -0.32
N ILE A 5 4.92 -8.70 -1.33
CA ILE A 5 6.15 -7.90 -1.15
C ILE A 5 5.80 -6.53 -0.54
N ALA A 6 4.70 -5.91 -1.00
CA ALA A 6 4.19 -4.67 -0.42
C ALA A 6 3.76 -4.87 1.05
N LEU A 7 3.10 -5.99 1.33
CA LEU A 7 2.66 -6.34 2.69
C LEU A 7 3.85 -6.66 3.62
N SER A 8 4.89 -7.36 3.14
CA SER A 8 6.09 -7.62 3.95
C SER A 8 6.89 -6.35 4.25
N SER A 9 6.90 -5.38 3.33
CA SER A 9 7.62 -4.10 3.51
C SER A 9 6.90 -3.14 4.45
N THR A 10 5.56 -3.10 4.40
CA THR A 10 4.75 -2.12 5.17
C THR A 10 4.07 -2.70 6.41
N GLY A 11 3.99 -4.03 6.52
CA GLY A 11 3.30 -4.72 7.61
C GLY A 11 3.86 -4.41 9.00
N GLY A 12 5.18 -4.18 9.10
CA GLY A 12 5.81 -3.76 10.36
C GLY A 12 5.31 -2.40 10.86
N VAL A 13 5.12 -1.43 9.96
CA VAL A 13 4.62 -0.08 10.29
C VAL A 13 3.13 -0.10 10.62
N ILE A 14 2.34 -0.87 9.87
CA ILE A 14 0.90 -1.00 10.12
C ILE A 14 0.65 -1.64 11.49
N THR A 15 1.41 -2.68 11.83
CA THR A 15 1.29 -3.38 13.12
C THR A 15 1.70 -2.47 14.28
N SER A 16 2.79 -1.71 14.14
CA SER A 16 3.23 -0.80 15.21
C SER A 16 2.26 0.36 15.42
N ALA A 17 1.74 0.97 14.35
CA ALA A 17 0.71 2.00 14.45
C ALA A 17 -0.55 1.51 15.14
N GLY A 18 -1.05 0.31 14.77
CA GLY A 18 -2.22 -0.30 15.40
C GLY A 18 -2.00 -0.63 16.88
N LEU A 19 -0.81 -1.13 17.24
CA LEU A 19 -0.47 -1.47 18.62
C LEU A 19 -0.45 -0.23 19.54
N VAL A 20 0.17 0.87 19.07
CA VAL A 20 0.22 2.13 19.82
C VAL A 20 -1.20 2.67 20.04
N LEU A 21 -2.04 2.62 19.01
CA LEU A 21 -3.42 3.10 19.07
C LEU A 21 -4.30 2.22 19.99
N ALA A 22 -4.14 0.90 19.94
CA ALA A 22 -4.84 -0.01 20.84
C ALA A 22 -4.40 0.20 22.30
N ALA A 23 -3.11 0.44 22.54
CA ALA A 23 -2.58 0.71 23.86
C ALA A 23 -3.14 2.02 24.45
N THR A 24 -3.25 3.10 23.67
CA THR A 24 -3.83 4.35 24.16
C THR A 24 -5.30 4.20 24.55
N PHE A 25 -6.09 3.45 23.77
CA PHE A 25 -7.50 3.17 24.13
C PHE A 25 -7.66 2.23 25.31
N LEU A 26 -6.76 1.25 25.48
CA LEU A 26 -6.70 0.43 26.69
C LEU A 26 -6.42 1.26 27.94
N VAL A 27 -5.53 2.25 27.84
CA VAL A 27 -5.25 3.20 28.94
C VAL A 27 -6.47 4.04 29.27
N LEU A 28 -7.22 4.53 28.28
CA LEU A 28 -8.50 5.23 28.52
C LEU A 28 -9.53 4.33 29.23
N GLY A 29 -9.46 3.02 29.04
CA GLY A 29 -10.30 2.06 29.77
C GLY A 29 -9.88 1.78 31.22
N SER A 30 -8.71 2.25 31.65
CA SER A 30 -8.27 2.12 33.06
C SER A 30 -8.92 3.14 34.00
N LEU A 31 -9.60 4.16 33.45
CA LEU A 31 -10.37 5.10 34.25
C LEU A 31 -11.56 4.37 34.91
N PRO A 32 -11.91 4.68 36.17
CA PRO A 32 -13.01 4.05 36.93
C PRO A 32 -14.40 4.52 36.46
N LEU A 33 -14.56 4.72 35.15
CA LEU A 33 -15.79 5.03 34.46
C LEU A 33 -16.15 3.84 33.59
N VAL A 34 -17.07 3.00 34.08
CA VAL A 34 -17.45 1.72 33.46
C VAL A 34 -17.80 1.87 31.98
N PHE A 35 -18.51 2.95 31.62
CA PHE A 35 -18.83 3.27 30.23
C PHE A 35 -17.57 3.50 29.39
N LEU A 36 -16.64 4.32 29.87
CA LEU A 36 -15.40 4.61 29.14
C LEU A 36 -14.51 3.37 29.02
N ALA A 37 -14.51 2.49 30.03
CA ALA A 37 -13.83 1.19 29.98
C ALA A 37 -14.40 0.26 28.91
N GLN A 38 -15.73 0.14 28.84
CA GLN A 38 -16.39 -0.66 27.81
C GLN A 38 -16.07 -0.14 26.41
N LEU A 39 -16.17 1.18 26.21
CA LEU A 39 -15.88 1.82 24.92
C LEU A 39 -14.40 1.70 24.57
N GLY A 40 -13.49 1.95 25.51
CA GLY A 40 -12.04 1.85 25.31
C GLY A 40 -11.60 0.44 24.92
N VAL A 41 -12.11 -0.59 25.59
CA VAL A 41 -11.82 -2.00 25.27
C VAL A 41 -12.43 -2.38 23.92
N ALA A 42 -13.68 -2.01 23.64
CA ALA A 42 -14.33 -2.28 22.36
C ALA A 42 -13.58 -1.62 21.18
N VAL A 43 -13.17 -0.36 21.34
CA VAL A 43 -12.41 0.37 20.32
C VAL A 43 -11.00 -0.23 20.16
N ALA A 44 -10.29 -0.56 21.24
CA ALA A 44 -8.97 -1.18 21.16
C ALA A 44 -9.00 -2.51 20.39
N LEU A 45 -9.99 -3.36 20.67
CA LEU A 45 -10.21 -4.61 19.94
C LEU A 45 -10.63 -4.35 18.48
N GLY A 46 -11.51 -3.39 18.24
CA GLY A 46 -11.96 -3.00 16.90
C GLY A 46 -10.81 -2.51 16.01
N VAL A 47 -9.93 -1.66 16.55
CA VAL A 47 -8.74 -1.16 15.84
C VAL A 47 -7.77 -2.30 15.53
N LEU A 48 -7.53 -3.21 16.48
CA LEU A 48 -6.65 -4.36 16.26
C LEU A 48 -7.21 -5.28 15.16
N LEU A 49 -8.51 -5.53 15.17
CA LEU A 49 -9.20 -6.31 14.14
C LEU A 49 -9.22 -5.62 12.77
N ASP A 50 -9.47 -4.32 12.70
CA ASP A 50 -9.49 -3.57 11.44
C ASP A 50 -8.10 -3.52 10.79
N THR A 51 -7.07 -3.24 11.57
CA THR A 51 -5.69 -3.13 11.08
C THR A 51 -5.13 -4.48 10.62
N MET A 52 -5.44 -5.57 11.32
CA MET A 52 -4.97 -6.91 10.96
C MET A 52 -5.89 -7.60 9.94
N ILE A 53 -7.17 -7.79 10.26
CA ILE A 53 -8.06 -8.63 9.45
C ILE A 53 -8.64 -7.86 8.27
N VAL A 54 -9.25 -6.70 8.53
CA VAL A 54 -9.92 -5.94 7.46
C VAL A 54 -8.89 -5.44 6.46
N ARG A 55 -7.79 -4.82 6.90
CA ARG A 55 -6.79 -4.27 5.99
C ARG A 55 -5.87 -5.32 5.36
N SER A 56 -5.46 -6.36 6.11
CA SER A 56 -4.45 -7.31 5.60
C SER A 56 -5.05 -8.51 4.88
N VAL A 57 -6.33 -8.82 5.08
CA VAL A 57 -7.03 -9.92 4.40
C VAL A 57 -8.15 -9.39 3.53
N LEU A 58 -9.09 -8.60 4.06
CA LEU A 58 -10.27 -8.19 3.30
C LEU A 58 -9.92 -7.21 2.17
N VAL A 59 -9.13 -6.17 2.45
CA VAL A 59 -8.73 -5.16 1.45
C VAL A 59 -7.80 -5.75 0.40
N THR A 60 -6.80 -6.53 0.79
CA THR A 60 -5.90 -7.25 -0.15
C THR A 60 -6.65 -8.28 -0.96
N ALA A 61 -7.54 -9.08 -0.35
CA ALA A 61 -8.37 -10.04 -1.08
C ALA A 61 -9.23 -9.31 -2.11
N ILE A 62 -9.96 -8.25 -1.72
CA ILE A 62 -10.76 -7.44 -2.66
C ILE A 62 -9.89 -6.84 -3.76
N ASN A 63 -8.68 -6.36 -3.46
CA ASN A 63 -7.77 -5.81 -4.47
C ASN A 63 -7.31 -6.87 -5.47
N LEU A 64 -7.06 -8.10 -5.00
CA LEU A 64 -6.76 -9.24 -5.88
C LEU A 64 -7.98 -9.72 -6.67
N ASP A 65 -9.16 -9.76 -6.05
CA ASP A 65 -10.39 -10.36 -6.60
C ASP A 65 -11.12 -9.42 -7.58
N LEU A 66 -11.09 -8.10 -7.33
CA LEU A 66 -11.63 -7.09 -8.25
C LEU A 66 -10.65 -6.66 -9.34
N GLY A 67 -9.34 -6.97 -9.21
CA GLY A 67 -8.31 -6.64 -10.20
C GLY A 67 -8.35 -5.19 -10.71
N GLY A 68 -7.91 -4.98 -11.94
CA GLY A 68 -7.72 -3.66 -12.60
C GLY A 68 -8.96 -2.76 -12.72
N LYS A 69 -10.15 -3.19 -12.27
CA LYS A 69 -11.35 -2.34 -12.22
C LYS A 69 -11.32 -1.29 -11.12
N ILE A 70 -10.56 -1.50 -10.04
CA ILE A 70 -10.33 -0.45 -9.02
C ILE A 70 -9.38 0.65 -9.54
N TRP A 71 -8.60 0.35 -10.59
CA TRP A 71 -7.57 1.23 -11.16
C TRP A 71 -8.02 2.01 -12.40
N TRP A 72 -9.32 2.04 -12.66
CA TRP A 72 -9.84 2.82 -13.77
C TRP A 72 -9.82 4.32 -13.41
N PRO A 73 -9.13 5.21 -14.14
CA PRO A 73 -8.21 5.02 -15.28
C PRO A 73 -6.80 5.59 -14.99
N SER A 74 -5.74 4.81 -15.18
CA SER A 74 -4.41 5.42 -15.40
C SER A 74 -3.51 4.46 -16.18
N THR A 75 -3.12 4.92 -17.36
CA THR A 75 -1.84 4.85 -18.11
C THR A 75 -0.80 3.74 -17.86
N LEU A 76 -1.04 2.72 -17.06
CA LEU A 76 -0.16 1.54 -16.91
C LEU A 76 -0.53 0.39 -17.86
N ASP A 77 -1.66 0.48 -18.57
CA ASP A 77 -2.07 -0.47 -19.61
C ASP A 77 -1.39 -0.20 -20.97
N ARG A 78 -0.59 0.87 -21.07
CA ARG A 78 0.27 1.03 -22.24
C ARG A 78 1.49 0.15 -22.06
N ASP A 79 1.42 -1.05 -22.63
CA ASP A 79 2.58 -1.80 -23.06
C ASP A 79 3.58 -0.80 -23.65
N PRO A 80 4.80 -0.65 -23.10
CA PRO A 80 5.83 0.12 -23.77
C PRO A 80 6.10 -0.63 -25.08
N VAL A 81 5.57 -0.10 -26.18
CA VAL A 81 5.97 -0.53 -27.52
C VAL A 81 7.47 -0.28 -27.59
N ILE A 82 8.24 -1.34 -27.38
CA ILE A 82 9.66 -1.35 -27.68
C ILE A 82 9.71 -1.28 -29.19
N ASP A 83 9.88 -0.08 -29.71
CA ASP A 83 10.14 0.16 -31.12
C ASP A 83 11.54 -0.40 -31.43
N PRO A 84 11.66 -1.52 -32.17
CA PRO A 84 12.94 -2.13 -32.48
C PRO A 84 13.86 -1.20 -33.30
N ASP A 85 13.31 -0.12 -33.87
CA ASP A 85 14.01 0.78 -34.77
C ASP A 85 14.64 1.98 -34.02
N SER A 86 14.23 2.19 -32.75
CA SER A 86 14.74 3.27 -31.89
C SER A 86 16.22 3.13 -31.52
N GLY A 87 16.76 1.91 -31.54
CA GLY A 87 18.19 1.64 -31.38
C GLY A 87 19.03 1.88 -32.64
N ALA A 88 18.41 1.85 -33.82
CA ALA A 88 19.12 2.05 -35.09
C ALA A 88 19.32 3.54 -35.43
N ALA A 89 18.35 4.40 -35.08
CA ALA A 89 18.41 5.85 -35.33
C ALA A 89 19.27 6.65 -34.33
N ALA A 90 19.79 6.00 -33.26
CA ALA A 90 20.75 6.63 -32.36
C ALA A 90 22.20 6.43 -32.84
N ALA A 91 22.44 5.45 -33.71
CA ALA A 91 23.78 5.07 -34.17
C ALA A 91 24.29 5.91 -35.36
N ASP A 92 23.43 6.63 -36.06
CA ASP A 92 23.74 7.38 -37.29
C ASP A 92 23.90 8.90 -37.09
N THR A 93 23.69 9.44 -35.88
CA THR A 93 23.75 10.89 -35.61
C THR A 93 25.11 11.43 -35.12
N TRP A 94 26.14 10.58 -35.04
CA TRP A 94 27.51 11.04 -34.82
C TRP A 94 28.11 11.58 -36.14
N ALA A 95 28.06 12.91 -36.31
CA ALA A 95 28.79 13.61 -37.37
C ALA A 95 29.81 14.58 -36.73
N PRO A 96 31.13 14.38 -36.91
CA PRO A 96 32.12 15.32 -36.39
C PRO A 96 32.07 16.63 -37.19
N LYS A 97 31.62 17.71 -36.55
CA LYS A 97 31.78 19.09 -37.05
C LYS A 97 33.28 19.45 -36.98
N ALA A 98 34.04 19.11 -38.03
CA ALA A 98 35.40 19.61 -38.20
C ALA A 98 35.36 21.07 -38.68
N LYS A 99 35.90 21.95 -37.84
CA LYS A 99 36.20 23.37 -38.12
C LYS A 99 37.11 23.50 -39.34
N VAL A 100 36.79 24.46 -40.21
CA VAL A 100 37.76 25.23 -41.01
C VAL A 100 37.37 26.70 -40.87
#